data_AF-A0A9X2BHP5-F1
#
_entry.id   AF-A0A9X2BHP5-F1
#
_cell.length_a   1.000
_cell.length_b   1.000
_cell.length_c   1.000
_cell.angle_alpha   90.00
_cell.angle_beta   90.00
_cell.angle_gamma   90.00
#
_symmetry.space_group_name_H-M   'P 1'
#
loop_
_entity.id
_entity.type
_entity.pdbx_description
1 polymer ?
#
loop_
_entity_poly.entity_id
_entity_poly.type
_entity_poly.pdbx_seq_one_letter_code
_entity_poly.pdbx_strand_id
1 'polypeptide(L)'
;MKKVSLIAAAVAASLSAGAFAAAVDFHGYARGGVGLSGEGEHVTYEKNKVGRLGNESDLYSEIGLNAELYNQNDVTFKLESLVAYGQSGNNNWEGNANALRVMNVQAQGLFSDKEAVLWAGQRYYQRKDIHITDFYFLDTSGGAGGGIENLSVGGGKLSVALMHDDGADSNGDTVSGYTFDARYAGIDLWADANLELAVAYDFASEAEGQTVEADDGVLLTAVLGQGMSNGFNQTVLQYGTSSYGKQMATYGGGGWYDRSGGNNDADGFRIINWGVTGFGESWEVGHTVMYAQASDTDSGDITAYNAVVRPMYKWDDHMKTIFEAGYFADETKQSGTTTDTSGSKLTIAQAWSAGSSFWARPEIRVYGSYFMDHEADSFANGTDDTEFSVGIQMEAWW
;
A
#
# COMPACT_ATOMS: atom_id res chain seq x y z
N MET A 1 50.06 -33.91 8.25
CA MET A 1 48.61 -34.10 8.41
C MET A 1 48.05 -32.86 9.10
N LYS A 2 47.31 -32.00 8.38
CA LYS A 2 46.76 -30.76 8.96
C LYS A 2 45.58 -31.12 9.87
N LYS A 3 45.67 -30.76 11.15
CA LYS A 3 44.60 -30.94 12.13
C LYS A 3 43.46 -29.98 11.76
N VAL A 4 42.40 -30.50 11.16
CA VAL A 4 41.15 -29.75 11.00
C VAL A 4 40.55 -29.59 12.40
N SER A 5 40.26 -28.35 12.79
CA SER A 5 39.61 -28.05 14.08
C SER A 5 38.25 -28.75 14.15
N LEU A 6 38.01 -29.51 15.22
CA LEU A 6 36.72 -30.16 15.50
C LEU A 6 35.56 -29.14 15.52
N ILE A 7 35.84 -27.87 15.80
CA ILE A 7 34.85 -26.78 15.74
C ILE A 7 34.51 -26.41 14.29
N ALA A 8 35.51 -26.34 13.40
CA ALA A 8 35.28 -26.09 11.97
C ALA A 8 34.54 -27.26 11.31
N ALA A 9 34.83 -28.50 11.73
CA ALA A 9 34.10 -29.69 11.29
C ALA A 9 32.66 -29.74 11.86
N ALA A 10 32.44 -29.31 13.10
CA ALA A 10 31.11 -29.23 13.71
C ALA A 10 30.24 -28.13 13.09
N VAL A 11 30.81 -26.96 12.76
CA VAL A 11 30.12 -25.87 12.04
C VAL A 11 29.81 -26.27 10.59
N ALA A 12 30.73 -26.95 9.91
CA ALA A 12 30.48 -27.48 8.57
C ALA A 12 29.46 -28.63 8.58
N ALA A 13 29.44 -29.47 9.62
CA ALA A 13 28.45 -30.53 9.79
C ALA A 13 27.06 -29.98 10.16
N SER A 14 26.97 -28.91 10.95
CA SER A 14 25.69 -28.23 11.23
C SER A 14 25.13 -27.49 10.01
N LEU A 15 26.00 -26.99 9.12
CA LEU A 15 25.61 -26.35 7.87
C LEU A 15 25.23 -27.34 6.75
N SER A 16 25.59 -28.63 6.88
CA SER A 16 25.30 -29.67 5.87
C SER A 16 24.22 -30.67 6.29
N ALA A 17 23.77 -30.65 7.55
CA ALA A 17 22.74 -31.56 8.07
C ALA A 17 21.29 -31.13 7.76
N GLY A 18 21.07 -30.07 6.99
CA GLY A 18 19.75 -29.57 6.65
C GLY A 18 19.65 -29.21 5.18
N ALA A 19 19.75 -30.19 4.28
CA ALA A 19 19.07 -30.06 3.00
C ALA A 19 17.56 -30.09 3.28
N PHE A 20 17.03 -28.99 3.80
CA PHE A 20 15.61 -28.78 3.90
C PHE A 20 15.09 -28.73 2.47
N ALA A 21 14.45 -29.81 2.04
CA ALA A 21 13.45 -29.72 0.99
C ALA A 21 12.23 -29.01 1.59
N ALA A 22 12.40 -27.76 2.03
CA ALA A 22 11.28 -26.93 2.45
C ALA A 22 10.41 -26.73 1.22
N ALA A 23 9.11 -27.02 1.35
CA ALA A 23 8.16 -26.63 0.33
C ALA A 23 8.25 -25.11 0.16
N VAL A 24 8.50 -24.66 -1.06
CA VAL A 24 8.56 -23.24 -1.37
C VAL A 24 7.16 -22.78 -1.70
N ASP A 25 6.70 -21.78 -0.96
CA ASP A 25 5.43 -21.10 -1.19
C ASP A 25 5.69 -19.91 -2.13
N PHE A 26 5.24 -20.07 -3.37
CA PHE A 26 5.35 -19.09 -4.45
C PHE A 26 4.09 -18.24 -4.49
N HIS A 27 4.25 -16.96 -4.24
CA HIS A 27 3.17 -15.97 -4.15
C HIS A 27 3.62 -14.67 -4.80
N GLY A 28 2.69 -13.75 -5.05
CA GLY A 28 3.07 -12.46 -5.57
C GLY A 28 1.97 -11.64 -6.20
N TYR A 29 2.39 -10.60 -6.90
CA TYR A 29 1.56 -9.67 -7.65
C TYR A 29 2.22 -9.35 -8.98
N ALA A 30 1.43 -9.15 -10.03
CA ALA A 30 1.94 -8.58 -11.27
C ALA A 30 0.84 -7.83 -12.02
N ARG A 31 1.25 -6.76 -12.70
CA ARG A 31 0.47 -6.09 -13.75
C ARG A 31 1.37 -5.71 -14.91
N GLY A 32 0.79 -5.65 -16.10
CA GLY A 32 1.50 -5.19 -17.28
C GLY A 32 0.57 -5.19 -18.48
N GLY A 33 0.87 -4.34 -19.45
CA GLY A 33 0.01 -4.17 -20.60
C GLY A 33 0.59 -3.23 -21.63
N VAL A 34 -0.24 -2.91 -22.61
CA VAL A 34 0.04 -1.90 -23.63
C VAL A 34 -1.18 -0.99 -23.75
N GLY A 35 -0.95 0.28 -24.00
CA GLY A 35 -2.00 1.21 -24.38
C GLY A 35 -1.51 2.21 -25.41
N LEU A 36 -2.47 2.89 -26.01
CA LEU A 36 -2.25 3.95 -26.99
C LEU A 36 -3.27 5.06 -26.73
N SER A 37 -2.88 6.29 -27.05
CA SER A 37 -3.70 7.50 -26.93
C SER A 37 -3.49 8.41 -28.15
N GLY A 38 -4.12 9.58 -28.17
CA GLY A 38 -3.82 10.63 -29.13
C GLY A 38 -2.35 11.07 -29.15
N GLU A 39 -1.63 10.86 -28.05
CA GLU A 39 -0.23 11.24 -27.86
C GLU A 39 0.79 10.17 -28.30
N GLY A 40 0.32 9.00 -28.73
CA GLY A 40 1.16 7.91 -29.23
C GLY A 40 1.64 6.91 -28.17
N GLU A 41 1.51 7.23 -26.88
CA GLU A 41 1.79 6.30 -25.77
C GLU A 41 0.60 6.16 -24.79
N HIS A 42 0.69 5.28 -23.80
CA HIS A 42 -0.32 5.14 -22.77
C HIS A 42 -0.21 6.32 -21.79
N VAL A 43 -1.25 7.16 -21.73
CA VAL A 43 -1.35 8.28 -20.78
C VAL A 43 -2.00 7.81 -19.49
N THR A 44 -1.46 8.27 -18.36
CA THR A 44 -2.08 8.11 -17.03
C THR A 44 -2.33 9.46 -16.39
N TYR A 45 -3.30 9.52 -15.49
CA TYR A 45 -3.70 10.75 -14.81
C TYR A 45 -4.21 10.46 -13.40
N GLU A 46 -3.55 11.00 -12.38
CA GLU A 46 -4.01 11.05 -10.97
C GLU A 46 -4.61 9.73 -10.44
N LYS A 47 -3.97 8.58 -10.70
CA LYS A 47 -4.56 7.24 -10.46
C LYS A 47 -5.08 7.00 -9.04
N ASN A 48 -4.40 7.55 -8.04
CA ASN A 48 -4.75 7.47 -6.63
C ASN A 48 -5.99 8.28 -6.27
N LYS A 49 -6.39 9.22 -7.13
CA LYS A 49 -7.56 10.07 -6.95
C LYS A 49 -8.73 9.66 -7.84
N VAL A 50 -8.49 9.34 -9.11
CA VAL A 50 -9.56 9.00 -10.09
C VAL A 50 -9.73 7.51 -10.37
N GLY A 51 -8.91 6.66 -9.78
CA GLY A 51 -8.96 5.20 -9.95
C GLY A 51 -7.96 4.67 -10.96
N ARG A 52 -7.61 3.40 -10.81
CA ARG A 52 -6.51 2.75 -11.54
C ARG A 52 -6.93 1.93 -12.77
N LEU A 53 -8.23 1.65 -12.98
CA LEU A 53 -8.66 0.82 -14.12
C LEU A 53 -8.32 1.51 -15.43
N GLY A 54 -7.50 0.89 -16.28
CA GLY A 54 -7.06 1.49 -17.54
C GLY A 54 -6.30 2.81 -17.37
N ASN A 55 -5.58 2.95 -16.25
CA ASN A 55 -4.84 4.15 -15.85
C ASN A 55 -3.49 3.78 -15.21
N GLU A 56 -2.81 2.78 -15.81
CA GLU A 56 -1.54 2.23 -15.36
C GLU A 56 -0.70 1.86 -16.57
N SER A 57 0.43 2.54 -16.73
CA SER A 57 1.33 2.44 -17.90
C SER A 57 2.61 1.66 -17.62
N ASP A 58 2.71 0.98 -16.48
CA ASP A 58 3.92 0.30 -16.04
C ASP A 58 3.80 -1.24 -16.10
N LEU A 59 4.96 -1.89 -16.25
CA LEU A 59 5.15 -3.31 -15.95
C LEU A 59 5.67 -3.42 -14.52
N TYR A 60 4.84 -3.94 -13.62
CA TYR A 60 5.18 -4.10 -12.21
C TYR A 60 4.97 -5.54 -11.77
N SER A 61 5.90 -6.10 -11.02
CA SER A 61 5.76 -7.42 -10.42
C SER A 61 6.46 -7.51 -9.08
N GLU A 62 5.82 -8.21 -8.15
CA GLU A 62 6.37 -8.69 -6.89
C GLU A 62 6.40 -10.21 -6.92
N ILE A 63 7.59 -10.79 -6.77
CA ILE A 63 7.80 -12.24 -6.77
C ILE A 63 8.28 -12.65 -5.39
N GLY A 64 7.44 -13.43 -4.70
CA GLY A 64 7.69 -13.91 -3.36
C GLY A 64 8.00 -15.40 -3.31
N LEU A 65 8.98 -15.77 -2.48
CA LEU A 65 9.36 -17.16 -2.20
C LEU A 65 9.50 -17.33 -0.69
N ASN A 66 8.57 -18.07 -0.11
CA ASN A 66 8.53 -18.36 1.32
C ASN A 66 9.00 -19.78 1.59
N ALA A 67 9.60 -20.01 2.76
CA ALA A 67 10.00 -21.35 3.19
C ALA A 67 9.72 -21.53 4.69
N GLU A 68 9.06 -22.63 5.04
CA GLU A 68 9.01 -23.09 6.43
C GLU A 68 10.36 -23.75 6.77
N LEU A 69 11.13 -23.09 7.64
CA LEU A 69 12.47 -23.52 8.03
C LEU A 69 12.46 -24.47 9.24
N TYR A 70 11.40 -24.40 10.05
CA TYR A 70 11.24 -25.22 11.25
C TYR A 70 9.76 -25.41 11.57
N ASN A 71 9.38 -26.62 11.97
CA ASN A 71 8.04 -26.95 12.44
C ASN A 71 8.08 -28.20 13.35
N GLN A 72 8.09 -27.98 14.66
CA GLN A 72 8.01 -29.06 15.66
C GLN A 72 7.34 -28.55 16.94
N ASN A 73 6.57 -29.41 17.61
CA ASN A 73 5.96 -29.13 18.92
C ASN A 73 5.19 -27.80 18.96
N ASP A 74 4.36 -27.54 17.94
CA ASP A 74 3.57 -26.32 17.78
C ASP A 74 4.38 -25.03 17.65
N VAL A 75 5.69 -25.12 17.36
CA VAL A 75 6.56 -23.98 17.07
C VAL A 75 6.98 -24.02 15.61
N THR A 76 6.75 -22.92 14.91
CA THR A 76 7.15 -22.76 13.49
C THR A 76 8.10 -21.58 13.32
N PHE A 77 9.03 -21.69 12.37
CA PHE A 77 9.81 -20.56 11.85
C PHE A 77 9.70 -20.53 10.34
N LYS A 78 9.27 -19.39 9.80
CA LYS A 78 9.09 -19.15 8.36
C LYS A 78 10.05 -18.05 7.90
N LEU A 79 10.74 -18.30 6.80
CA LEU A 79 11.42 -17.26 6.02
C LEU A 79 10.44 -16.71 5.00
N GLU A 80 10.33 -15.39 4.94
CA GLU A 80 9.55 -14.67 3.93
C GLU A 80 10.49 -13.80 3.10
N SER A 81 10.34 -13.86 1.78
CA SER A 81 11.14 -13.05 0.86
C SER A 81 10.32 -12.59 -0.35
N LEU A 82 10.60 -11.38 -0.84
CA LEU A 82 9.92 -10.78 -1.99
C LEU A 82 10.85 -9.82 -2.72
N VAL A 83 10.96 -10.00 -4.03
CA VAL A 83 11.67 -9.09 -4.94
C VAL A 83 10.64 -8.37 -5.80
N ALA A 84 10.72 -7.04 -5.84
CA ALA A 84 9.92 -6.20 -6.69
C ALA A 84 10.71 -5.75 -7.93
N TYR A 85 9.99 -5.69 -9.04
CA TYR A 85 10.44 -5.23 -10.36
C TYR A 85 9.44 -4.20 -10.89
N GLY A 86 9.93 -3.08 -11.38
CA GLY A 86 9.13 -2.03 -12.00
C GLY A 86 9.85 -1.45 -13.22
N GLN A 87 9.14 -1.33 -14.34
CA GLN A 87 9.63 -0.75 -15.59
C GLN A 87 8.48 -0.10 -16.37
N SER A 88 8.83 0.57 -17.47
CA SER A 88 7.83 1.06 -18.43
C SER A 88 7.12 -0.09 -19.18
N GLY A 89 7.77 -1.24 -19.39
CA GLY A 89 7.19 -2.35 -20.15
C GLY A 89 7.16 -2.13 -21.66
N ASN A 90 7.79 -1.05 -22.15
CA ASN A 90 7.76 -0.66 -23.56
C ASN A 90 8.71 -1.47 -24.45
N ASN A 91 9.71 -2.13 -23.86
CA ASN A 91 10.71 -2.91 -24.57
C ASN A 91 10.89 -4.29 -23.96
N ASN A 92 11.34 -5.24 -24.78
CA ASN A 92 11.71 -6.58 -24.29
C ASN A 92 12.94 -6.53 -23.35
N TRP A 93 13.90 -5.64 -23.64
CA TRP A 93 15.11 -5.47 -22.83
C TRP A 93 15.07 -4.14 -22.09
N GLU A 94 14.75 -4.20 -20.81
CA GLU A 94 14.76 -3.06 -19.89
C GLU A 94 15.63 -3.38 -18.66
N GLY A 95 16.32 -2.37 -18.13
CA GLY A 95 17.21 -2.54 -16.99
C GLY A 95 17.02 -1.43 -15.96
N ASN A 96 16.51 -1.80 -14.78
CA ASN A 96 16.60 -1.04 -13.54
C ASN A 96 17.00 -1.98 -12.39
N ALA A 97 17.36 -1.41 -11.25
CA ALA A 97 17.60 -2.18 -10.04
C ALA A 97 16.30 -2.83 -9.55
N ASN A 98 16.37 -4.11 -9.20
CA ASN A 98 15.31 -4.78 -8.47
C ASN A 98 15.39 -4.38 -6.99
N ALA A 99 14.23 -4.28 -6.32
CA ALA A 99 14.18 -4.02 -4.90
C ALA A 99 13.89 -5.32 -4.13
N LEU A 100 14.78 -5.72 -3.22
CA LEU A 100 14.43 -6.74 -2.21
C LEU A 100 13.56 -6.03 -1.16
N ARG A 101 12.24 -6.17 -1.28
CA ARG A 101 11.28 -5.41 -0.46
C ARG A 101 10.87 -6.15 0.81
N VAL A 102 10.98 -7.48 0.81
CA VAL A 102 10.74 -8.32 1.99
C VAL A 102 11.89 -9.31 2.16
N MET A 103 12.41 -9.38 3.37
CA MET A 103 13.34 -10.41 3.84
C MET A 103 13.25 -10.45 5.37
N ASN A 104 12.43 -11.35 5.91
CA ASN A 104 12.22 -11.48 7.34
C ASN A 104 12.01 -12.92 7.78
N VAL A 105 12.19 -13.16 9.08
CA VAL A 105 11.83 -14.42 9.73
C VAL A 105 10.67 -14.18 10.67
N GLN A 106 9.67 -15.05 10.61
CA GLN A 106 8.51 -15.06 11.48
C GLN A 106 8.51 -16.35 12.30
N ALA A 107 8.15 -16.26 13.58
CA ALA A 107 8.06 -17.38 14.49
C ALA A 107 6.70 -17.37 15.22
N GLN A 108 6.03 -18.52 15.21
CA GLN A 108 4.76 -18.72 15.91
C GLN A 108 4.88 -19.81 16.97
N GLY A 109 3.99 -19.77 17.95
CA GLY A 109 3.93 -20.78 19.02
C GLY A 109 4.97 -20.65 20.12
N LEU A 110 5.82 -19.61 20.10
CA LEU A 110 6.82 -19.34 21.13
C LEU A 110 6.24 -18.91 22.49
N PHE A 111 5.03 -18.35 22.49
CA PHE A 111 4.37 -17.82 23.68
C PHE A 111 3.21 -18.73 24.15
N SER A 112 2.58 -18.37 25.27
CA SER A 112 1.34 -19.02 25.72
C SER A 112 0.20 -18.80 24.74
N ASP A 113 0.17 -17.62 24.12
CA ASP A 113 -0.67 -17.36 22.95
C ASP A 113 0.02 -17.93 21.70
N LYS A 114 -0.63 -18.92 21.06
CA LYS A 114 -0.08 -19.62 19.90
C LYS A 114 -0.33 -18.88 18.58
N GLU A 115 -1.24 -17.92 18.56
CA GLU A 115 -1.51 -17.09 17.38
C GLU A 115 -0.54 -15.89 17.28
N ALA A 116 0.18 -15.58 18.37
CA ALA A 116 1.15 -14.51 18.38
C ALA A 116 2.35 -14.81 17.44
N VAL A 117 2.75 -13.81 16.65
CA VAL A 117 3.84 -13.91 15.67
C VAL A 117 4.97 -12.99 16.08
N LEU A 118 6.12 -13.54 16.47
CA LEU A 118 7.36 -12.77 16.63
C LEU A 118 8.08 -12.69 15.29
N TRP A 119 8.58 -11.53 14.91
CA TRP A 119 9.29 -11.39 13.63
C TRP A 119 10.41 -10.36 13.67
N ALA A 120 11.36 -10.51 12.75
CA ALA A 120 12.43 -9.55 12.52
C ALA A 120 12.93 -9.60 11.07
N GLY A 121 13.28 -8.44 10.52
CA GLY A 121 13.73 -8.24 9.14
C GLY A 121 12.94 -7.13 8.43
N GLN A 122 13.08 -7.05 7.11
CA GLN A 122 12.32 -6.10 6.29
C GLN A 122 11.01 -6.75 5.85
N ARG A 123 9.88 -6.06 6.03
CA ARG A 123 8.54 -6.65 5.90
C ARG A 123 7.50 -5.63 5.45
N TYR A 124 6.54 -6.09 4.65
CA TYR A 124 5.26 -5.40 4.50
C TYR A 124 4.40 -5.59 5.74
N TYR A 125 4.41 -4.61 6.63
CA TYR A 125 3.83 -4.73 7.96
C TYR A 125 2.36 -4.32 7.98
N GLN A 126 1.48 -5.32 7.88
CA GLN A 126 0.02 -5.18 8.03
C GLN A 126 -0.60 -4.02 7.22
N ARG A 127 -0.12 -3.83 5.98
CA ARG A 127 -0.53 -2.71 5.13
C ARG A 127 -2.03 -2.71 4.86
N LYS A 128 -2.62 -1.52 4.72
CA LYS A 128 -4.03 -1.36 4.34
C LYS A 128 -4.14 -0.41 3.15
N ASP A 129 -4.81 -0.89 2.11
CA ASP A 129 -5.00 -0.18 0.85
C ASP A 129 -6.45 -0.20 0.37
N ILE A 130 -6.72 0.68 -0.60
CA ILE A 130 -7.94 0.71 -1.37
C ILE A 130 -7.59 0.30 -2.80
N HIS A 131 -7.89 -0.96 -3.13
CA HIS A 131 -7.51 -1.56 -4.41
C HIS A 131 -7.91 -0.73 -5.64
N ILE A 132 -9.09 -0.09 -5.66
CA ILE A 132 -9.56 0.62 -6.86
C ILE A 132 -8.77 1.89 -7.17
N THR A 133 -8.07 2.46 -6.18
CA THR A 133 -7.21 3.63 -6.33
C THR A 133 -5.73 3.33 -6.13
N ASP A 134 -5.34 2.10 -5.77
CA ASP A 134 -3.95 1.77 -5.42
C ASP A 134 -3.41 2.65 -4.28
N PHE A 135 -4.31 3.12 -3.40
CA PHE A 135 -3.97 4.04 -2.33
C PHE A 135 -3.82 3.30 -0.99
N TYR A 136 -2.60 3.25 -0.47
CA TYR A 136 -2.28 2.73 0.85
C TYR A 136 -2.50 3.83 1.91
N PHE A 137 -3.51 3.67 2.76
CA PHE A 137 -3.82 4.64 3.80
C PHE A 137 -3.15 4.34 5.14
N LEU A 138 -2.69 3.10 5.35
CA LEU A 138 -1.88 2.70 6.50
C LEU A 138 -0.81 1.71 6.06
N ASP A 139 0.39 2.20 5.81
CA ASP A 139 1.57 1.47 5.40
C ASP A 139 2.81 2.06 6.07
N THR A 140 3.14 1.56 7.26
CA THR A 140 4.37 1.87 7.99
C THR A 140 5.50 0.91 7.62
N SER A 141 5.42 0.27 6.45
CA SER A 141 6.49 -0.62 5.98
C SER A 141 7.71 0.23 5.62
N GLY A 142 8.64 0.35 6.57
CA GLY A 142 9.94 0.97 6.36
C GLY A 142 10.99 -0.03 5.88
N GLY A 143 12.24 0.24 6.27
CA GLY A 143 13.36 -0.69 6.17
C GLY A 143 13.21 -1.88 7.13
N ALA A 144 14.34 -2.39 7.62
CA ALA A 144 14.32 -3.51 8.55
C ALA A 144 13.75 -3.11 9.92
N GLY A 145 13.18 -4.07 10.63
CA GLY A 145 12.85 -3.89 12.05
C GLY A 145 12.34 -5.19 12.66
N GLY A 146 11.41 -5.09 13.58
CA GLY A 146 10.84 -6.26 14.24
C GLY A 146 9.71 -5.94 15.19
N GLY A 147 8.98 -6.98 15.57
CA GLY A 147 7.79 -6.81 16.38
C GLY A 147 7.14 -8.12 16.79
N ILE A 148 6.02 -7.98 17.49
CA ILE A 148 5.12 -9.08 17.82
C ILE A 148 3.71 -8.70 17.35
N GLU A 149 3.05 -9.63 16.67
CA GLU A 149 1.69 -9.45 16.14
C GLU A 149 0.71 -10.41 16.79
N ASN A 150 -0.57 -10.05 16.77
CA ASN A 150 -1.69 -10.92 17.13
C ASN A 150 -1.67 -11.44 18.58
N LEU A 151 -1.09 -10.70 19.51
CA LEU A 151 -1.15 -11.03 20.93
C LEU A 151 -2.58 -10.81 21.45
N SER A 152 -3.20 -11.84 21.99
CA SER A 152 -4.53 -11.77 22.59
C SER A 152 -4.48 -10.95 23.87
N VAL A 153 -5.17 -9.80 23.86
CA VAL A 153 -5.28 -8.91 25.02
C VAL A 153 -6.74 -8.53 25.16
N GLY A 154 -7.37 -8.96 26.26
CA GLY A 154 -8.80 -8.75 26.46
C GLY A 154 -9.64 -9.44 25.37
N GLY A 155 -10.47 -8.66 24.69
CA GLY A 155 -11.34 -9.14 23.60
C GLY A 155 -10.76 -8.97 22.19
N GLY A 156 -9.54 -8.46 22.04
CA GLY A 156 -8.94 -8.15 20.74
C GLY A 156 -7.49 -8.63 20.59
N LYS A 157 -6.83 -8.14 19.55
CA LYS A 157 -5.47 -8.51 19.15
C LYS A 157 -4.56 -7.30 19.15
N LEU A 158 -3.51 -7.33 19.97
CA LEU A 158 -2.46 -6.32 20.02
C LEU A 158 -1.29 -6.73 19.12
N SER A 159 -0.85 -5.80 18.27
CA SER A 159 0.40 -5.89 17.51
C SER A 159 1.27 -4.68 17.82
N VAL A 160 2.57 -4.87 17.99
CA VAL A 160 3.56 -3.80 18.18
C VAL A 160 4.80 -4.07 17.34
N ALA A 161 5.33 -3.03 16.71
CA ALA A 161 6.52 -3.10 15.89
C ALA A 161 7.37 -1.83 16.02
N LEU A 162 8.66 -1.98 15.76
CA LEU A 162 9.58 -0.88 15.53
C LEU A 162 10.18 -1.07 14.14
N MET A 163 10.06 -0.06 13.29
CA MET A 163 10.59 -0.06 11.94
C MET A 163 11.65 1.01 11.79
N HIS A 164 12.73 0.70 11.09
CA HIS A 164 13.73 1.68 10.67
C HIS A 164 13.23 2.40 9.42
N ASP A 165 13.28 3.73 9.39
CA ASP A 165 12.86 4.56 8.26
C ASP A 165 13.86 5.72 8.12
N ASP A 166 14.92 5.55 7.34
CA ASP A 166 15.87 6.65 7.13
C ASP A 166 15.27 7.74 6.23
N GLY A 167 15.59 8.99 6.50
CA GLY A 167 15.28 10.12 5.63
C GLY A 167 16.48 11.03 5.42
N ALA A 168 16.23 12.21 4.85
CA ALA A 168 17.22 13.26 4.75
C ALA A 168 16.63 14.58 5.26
N ASP A 169 17.47 15.41 5.87
CA ASP A 169 17.11 16.77 6.26
C ASP A 169 17.11 17.74 5.06
N SER A 170 16.87 19.02 5.32
CA SER A 170 16.84 20.05 4.28
C SER A 170 18.21 20.29 3.60
N ASN A 171 19.30 19.89 4.24
CA ASN A 171 20.67 19.97 3.71
C ASN A 171 21.08 18.70 2.94
N GLY A 172 20.24 17.65 2.98
CA GLY A 172 20.51 16.36 2.37
C GLY A 172 21.32 15.40 3.25
N ASP A 173 21.55 15.76 4.52
CA ASP A 173 22.21 14.88 5.48
C ASP A 173 21.25 13.76 5.90
N THR A 174 21.77 12.53 5.98
CA THR A 174 20.96 11.37 6.37
C THR A 174 20.53 11.48 7.83
N VAL A 175 19.22 11.33 8.07
CA VAL A 175 18.63 11.28 9.41
C VAL A 175 18.16 9.85 9.68
N SER A 176 18.66 9.26 10.78
CA SER A 176 18.22 7.93 11.20
C SER A 176 16.87 8.02 11.89
N GLY A 177 15.83 7.58 11.20
CA GLY A 177 14.45 7.60 11.67
C GLY A 177 13.92 6.23 12.02
N TYR A 178 12.89 6.22 12.87
CA TYR A 178 12.22 5.02 13.33
C TYR A 178 10.73 5.29 13.51
N THR A 179 9.92 4.32 13.12
CA THR A 179 8.49 4.32 13.38
C THR A 179 8.16 3.25 14.43
N PHE A 180 7.65 3.67 15.58
CA PHE A 180 6.97 2.78 16.52
C PHE A 180 5.50 2.64 16.14
N ASP A 181 5.06 1.45 15.77
CA ASP A 181 3.67 1.15 15.41
C ASP A 181 3.03 0.24 16.47
N ALA A 182 1.84 0.59 16.92
CA ALA A 182 1.01 -0.25 17.77
C ALA A 182 -0.44 -0.28 17.28
N ARG A 183 -1.02 -1.49 17.18
CA ARG A 183 -2.39 -1.71 16.70
C ARG A 183 -3.18 -2.60 17.62
N TYR A 184 -4.42 -2.25 17.88
CA TYR A 184 -5.38 -3.06 18.61
C TYR A 184 -6.60 -3.31 17.71
N ALA A 185 -6.68 -4.54 17.20
CA ALA A 185 -7.64 -4.96 16.18
C ALA A 185 -8.64 -5.99 16.72
N GLY A 186 -9.70 -6.24 15.94
CA GLY A 186 -10.70 -7.26 16.26
C GLY A 186 -11.60 -6.89 17.44
N ILE A 187 -11.81 -5.59 17.69
CA ILE A 187 -12.70 -5.12 18.75
C ILE A 187 -14.14 -5.21 18.24
N ASP A 188 -14.91 -6.18 18.72
CA ASP A 188 -16.33 -6.29 18.38
C ASP A 188 -17.13 -5.10 18.92
N LEU A 189 -17.93 -4.47 18.07
CA LEU A 189 -18.80 -3.36 18.45
C LEU A 189 -20.29 -3.76 18.47
N TRP A 190 -20.79 -4.23 17.33
CA TRP A 190 -22.14 -4.76 17.15
C TRP A 190 -22.14 -5.85 16.07
N ALA A 191 -23.31 -6.34 15.66
CA ALA A 191 -23.43 -7.42 14.66
C ALA A 191 -22.63 -7.10 13.38
N ASP A 192 -21.69 -7.99 13.06
CA ASP A 192 -20.78 -7.92 11.91
C ASP A 192 -19.91 -6.65 11.84
N ALA A 193 -19.76 -5.92 12.96
CA ALA A 193 -18.97 -4.70 13.03
C ALA A 193 -17.79 -4.82 14.00
N ASN A 194 -16.62 -4.40 13.51
CA ASN A 194 -15.38 -4.40 14.27
C ASN A 194 -14.66 -3.06 14.17
N LEU A 195 -13.81 -2.79 15.16
CA LEU A 195 -12.93 -1.65 15.22
C LEU A 195 -11.47 -2.12 15.29
N GLU A 196 -10.62 -1.43 14.54
CA GLU A 196 -9.18 -1.45 14.71
C GLU A 196 -8.69 -0.04 15.00
N LEU A 197 -7.84 0.09 16.02
CA LEU A 197 -7.15 1.32 16.38
C LEU A 197 -5.66 1.13 16.14
N ALA A 198 -5.01 2.08 15.50
CA ALA A 198 -3.57 2.07 15.29
C ALA A 198 -2.96 3.44 15.65
N VAL A 199 -1.74 3.40 16.18
CA VAL A 199 -0.87 4.56 16.33
C VAL A 199 0.48 4.24 15.68
N ALA A 200 0.97 5.16 14.87
CA ALA A 200 2.35 5.17 14.42
C ALA A 200 3.01 6.45 14.96
N TYR A 201 4.13 6.30 15.66
CA TYR A 201 4.93 7.40 16.18
C TYR A 201 6.29 7.36 15.49
N ASP A 202 6.54 8.36 14.64
CA ASP A 202 7.83 8.51 13.97
C ASP A 202 8.74 9.42 14.79
N PHE A 203 10.00 9.00 14.96
CA PHE A 203 11.01 9.75 15.68
C PHE A 203 12.39 9.52 15.09
N ALA A 204 13.30 10.47 15.31
CA ALA A 204 14.68 10.35 14.90
C ALA A 204 15.62 9.99 16.06
N SER A 205 16.72 9.30 15.73
CA SER A 205 17.87 9.11 16.60
C SER A 205 19.03 9.96 16.10
N GLU A 206 19.33 11.03 16.82
CA GLU A 206 20.42 11.94 16.46
C GLU A 206 21.80 11.25 16.57
N ALA A 207 22.63 11.37 15.53
CA ALA A 207 24.04 11.01 15.62
C ALA A 207 24.84 12.06 16.44
N GLU A 208 26.02 11.69 16.95
CA GLU A 208 26.87 12.64 17.68
C GLU A 208 27.22 13.85 16.80
N GLY A 209 26.77 15.04 17.21
CA GLY A 209 27.02 16.29 16.49
C GLY A 209 26.03 16.59 15.35
N GLN A 210 25.02 15.75 15.15
CA GLN A 210 23.88 16.05 14.30
C GLN A 210 22.77 16.72 15.12
N THR A 211 22.08 17.67 14.51
CA THR A 211 20.80 18.21 15.00
C THR A 211 19.74 17.81 14.01
N VAL A 212 18.65 17.18 14.44
CA VAL A 212 17.54 16.86 13.53
C VAL A 212 16.58 18.04 13.47
N GLU A 213 16.30 18.51 12.25
CA GLU A 213 15.40 19.65 12.01
C GLU A 213 13.92 19.27 12.11
N ALA A 214 13.58 18.03 11.75
CA ALA A 214 12.21 17.55 11.77
C ALA A 214 11.75 17.14 13.17
N ASP A 215 10.51 17.52 13.48
CA ASP A 215 9.83 17.07 14.69
C ASP A 215 9.31 15.64 14.51
N ASP A 216 9.23 14.94 15.64
CA ASP A 216 8.55 13.65 15.74
C ASP A 216 7.06 13.80 15.39
N GLY A 217 6.47 12.75 14.82
CA GLY A 217 5.10 12.78 14.32
C GLY A 217 4.25 11.64 14.85
N VAL A 218 2.95 11.88 15.04
CA VAL A 218 1.99 10.83 15.37
C VAL A 218 0.93 10.71 14.29
N LEU A 219 0.67 9.48 13.85
CA LEU A 219 -0.47 9.10 13.02
C LEU A 219 -1.41 8.23 13.84
N LEU A 220 -2.62 8.73 14.07
CA LEU A 220 -3.72 8.01 14.70
C LEU A 220 -4.65 7.50 13.60
N THR A 221 -5.02 6.22 13.65
CA THR A 221 -5.96 5.61 12.70
C THR A 221 -7.02 4.82 13.45
N ALA A 222 -8.28 5.02 13.06
CA ALA A 222 -9.40 4.17 13.45
C ALA A 222 -10.07 3.61 12.20
N VAL A 223 -10.19 2.28 12.11
CA VAL A 223 -10.88 1.58 11.02
C VAL A 223 -12.12 0.90 11.58
N LEU A 224 -13.29 1.41 11.21
CA LEU A 224 -14.58 0.79 11.48
C LEU A 224 -14.96 -0.10 10.30
N GLY A 225 -14.92 -1.41 10.49
CA GLY A 225 -15.39 -2.39 9.51
C GLY A 225 -16.84 -2.80 9.76
N GLN A 226 -17.65 -2.88 8.70
CA GLN A 226 -18.99 -3.44 8.70
C GLN A 226 -19.08 -4.53 7.63
N GLY A 227 -19.20 -5.78 8.06
CA GLY A 227 -19.57 -6.91 7.21
C GLY A 227 -21.06 -6.85 6.87
N MET A 228 -21.40 -7.30 5.66
CA MET A 228 -22.77 -7.40 5.17
C MET A 228 -22.93 -8.71 4.41
N SER A 229 -24.16 -9.22 4.31
CA SER A 229 -24.44 -10.47 3.58
C SER A 229 -23.99 -10.46 2.10
N ASN A 230 -23.83 -9.27 1.53
CA ASN A 230 -23.45 -9.03 0.14
C ASN A 230 -22.10 -8.31 -0.01
N GLY A 231 -21.26 -8.23 1.03
CA GLY A 231 -19.97 -7.56 0.92
C GLY A 231 -19.54 -6.89 2.22
N PHE A 232 -18.85 -5.75 2.11
CA PHE A 232 -18.39 -5.00 3.28
C PHE A 232 -18.25 -3.52 3.00
N ASN A 233 -18.16 -2.75 4.07
CA ASN A 233 -17.77 -1.35 4.05
C ASN A 233 -16.78 -1.07 5.20
N GLN A 234 -15.83 -0.17 4.95
CA GLN A 234 -14.92 0.35 5.95
C GLN A 234 -15.01 1.87 5.98
N THR A 235 -15.11 2.42 7.19
CA THR A 235 -14.90 3.85 7.44
C THR A 235 -13.59 4.02 8.17
N VAL A 236 -12.69 4.82 7.61
CA VAL A 236 -11.38 5.12 8.18
C VAL A 236 -11.37 6.58 8.64
N LEU A 237 -10.92 6.80 9.86
CA LEU A 237 -10.66 8.13 10.43
C LEU A 237 -9.18 8.21 10.77
N GLN A 238 -8.50 9.23 10.27
CA GLN A 238 -7.09 9.45 10.55
C GLN A 238 -6.83 10.88 10.99
N TYR A 239 -5.84 11.02 11.87
CA TYR A 239 -5.28 12.31 12.28
C TYR A 239 -3.76 12.17 12.31
N GLY A 240 -3.05 13.14 11.74
CA GLY A 240 -1.61 13.18 11.65
C GLY A 240 -1.05 14.50 12.17
N THR A 241 0.13 14.46 12.79
CA THR A 241 0.93 15.65 13.09
C THR A 241 2.23 15.66 12.32
N SER A 242 2.82 16.84 12.20
CA SER A 242 4.08 17.10 11.53
C SER A 242 4.06 16.52 10.10
N SER A 243 5.05 15.71 9.68
CA SER A 243 5.01 15.12 8.33
C SER A 243 3.75 14.28 8.07
N TYR A 244 3.23 13.57 9.08
CA TYR A 244 1.97 12.83 8.93
C TYR A 244 0.75 13.74 8.75
N GLY A 245 0.79 14.97 9.26
CA GLY A 245 -0.26 15.98 9.02
C GLY A 245 -0.40 16.27 7.54
N LYS A 246 0.70 16.62 6.86
CA LYS A 246 0.73 16.82 5.39
C LYS A 246 0.24 15.59 4.63
N GLN A 247 0.66 14.39 5.04
CA GLN A 247 0.26 13.14 4.38
C GLN A 247 -1.25 12.93 4.33
N MET A 248 -2.04 13.51 5.24
CA MET A 248 -3.50 13.40 5.25
C MET A 248 -4.15 14.04 4.02
N ALA A 249 -3.60 15.13 3.48
CA ALA A 249 -4.16 15.77 2.29
C ALA A 249 -3.42 15.40 0.99
N THR A 250 -2.26 14.74 1.07
CA THR A 250 -1.41 14.42 -0.09
C THR A 250 -1.35 12.92 -0.44
N TYR A 251 -2.35 12.14 -0.02
CA TYR A 251 -2.44 10.69 -0.29
C TYR A 251 -1.21 9.90 0.21
N GLY A 252 -0.65 10.29 1.35
CA GLY A 252 0.34 9.52 2.09
C GLY A 252 -0.29 8.49 3.04
N GLY A 253 0.47 7.43 3.35
CA GLY A 253 0.01 6.24 4.08
C GLY A 253 0.71 5.96 5.40
N GLY A 254 1.62 6.81 5.88
CA GLY A 254 2.36 6.60 7.13
C GLY A 254 3.81 6.12 6.97
N GLY A 255 4.25 5.83 5.74
CA GLY A 255 5.67 5.66 5.40
C GLY A 255 6.27 6.93 4.82
N TRP A 256 7.57 6.92 4.52
CA TRP A 256 8.29 8.05 3.91
C TRP A 256 8.14 9.35 4.70
N TYR A 257 8.45 9.30 6.00
CA TYR A 257 8.35 10.48 6.85
C TYR A 257 9.34 11.56 6.36
N ASP A 258 8.83 12.78 6.13
CA ASP A 258 9.65 13.92 5.71
C ASP A 258 10.49 14.41 6.88
N ARG A 259 11.81 14.43 6.69
CA ARG A 259 12.78 14.82 7.72
C ARG A 259 13.41 16.18 7.48
N SER A 260 12.90 16.94 6.50
CA SER A 260 13.40 18.27 6.14
C SER A 260 13.06 19.37 7.15
N GLY A 261 12.17 19.13 8.11
CA GLY A 261 11.66 20.13 9.04
C GLY A 261 10.59 21.07 8.45
N GLY A 262 10.32 20.99 7.15
CA GLY A 262 9.35 21.86 6.46
C GLY A 262 7.91 21.69 6.93
N ASN A 263 7.59 20.57 7.58
CA ASN A 263 6.24 20.19 7.97
C ASN A 263 6.06 20.08 9.50
N ASN A 264 6.95 20.65 10.32
CA ASN A 264 6.91 20.46 11.78
C ASN A 264 5.58 20.92 12.42
N ASP A 265 5.06 22.05 11.96
CA ASP A 265 3.82 22.65 12.46
C ASP A 265 2.55 22.05 11.84
N ALA A 266 2.68 21.13 10.89
CA ALA A 266 1.54 20.64 10.15
C ALA A 266 0.63 19.74 11.01
N ASP A 267 -0.68 19.91 10.86
CA ASP A 267 -1.67 18.97 11.36
C ASP A 267 -2.65 18.62 10.25
N GLY A 268 -3.23 17.43 10.30
CA GLY A 268 -4.18 17.03 9.28
C GLY A 268 -5.10 15.91 9.72
N PHE A 269 -6.23 15.79 9.04
CA PHE A 269 -7.14 14.68 9.22
C PHE A 269 -7.67 14.19 7.88
N ARG A 270 -8.08 12.92 7.86
CA ARG A 270 -8.69 12.30 6.70
C ARG A 270 -9.82 11.38 7.13
N ILE A 271 -10.89 11.38 6.33
CA ILE A 271 -12.00 10.44 6.42
C ILE A 271 -12.09 9.72 5.09
N ILE A 272 -12.14 8.39 5.14
CA ILE A 272 -12.33 7.53 3.96
C ILE A 272 -13.54 6.65 4.23
N ASN A 273 -14.42 6.50 3.25
CA ASN A 273 -15.38 5.39 3.23
C ASN A 273 -15.22 4.59 1.95
N TRP A 274 -14.93 3.30 2.07
CA TRP A 274 -14.70 2.42 0.93
C TRP A 274 -15.26 1.02 1.15
N GLY A 275 -15.47 0.27 0.09
CA GLY A 275 -15.95 -1.10 0.21
C GLY A 275 -16.28 -1.73 -1.12
N VAL A 276 -16.73 -2.99 -1.05
CA VAL A 276 -17.25 -3.73 -2.20
C VAL A 276 -18.54 -4.40 -1.80
N THR A 277 -19.59 -4.20 -2.59
CA THR A 277 -20.94 -4.74 -2.32
C THR A 277 -21.57 -5.32 -3.58
N GLY A 278 -22.28 -6.43 -3.41
CA GLY A 278 -23.03 -7.12 -4.46
C GLY A 278 -24.47 -6.64 -4.55
N PHE A 279 -25.00 -6.53 -5.76
CA PHE A 279 -26.40 -6.18 -6.04
C PHE A 279 -27.03 -7.26 -6.90
N GLY A 280 -27.74 -8.19 -6.24
CA GLY A 280 -28.18 -9.42 -6.90
C GLY A 280 -27.01 -10.33 -7.26
N GLU A 281 -27.20 -11.19 -8.25
CA GLU A 281 -26.20 -12.21 -8.63
C GLU A 281 -25.17 -11.69 -9.64
N SER A 282 -25.53 -10.69 -10.44
CA SER A 282 -24.73 -10.26 -11.59
C SER A 282 -23.89 -9.00 -11.36
N TRP A 283 -24.11 -8.25 -10.28
CA TRP A 283 -23.43 -6.98 -10.05
C TRP A 283 -22.61 -6.99 -8.77
N GLU A 284 -21.39 -6.45 -8.84
CA GLU A 284 -20.61 -6.00 -7.69
C GLU A 284 -20.12 -4.58 -7.94
N VAL A 285 -20.08 -3.77 -6.88
CA VAL A 285 -19.68 -2.37 -6.94
C VAL A 285 -18.63 -2.13 -5.88
N GLY A 286 -17.44 -1.75 -6.32
CA GLY A 286 -16.43 -1.15 -5.46
C GLY A 286 -16.61 0.35 -5.40
N HIS A 287 -16.38 0.97 -4.24
CA HIS A 287 -16.37 2.42 -4.11
C HIS A 287 -15.30 2.89 -3.14
N THR A 288 -14.91 4.16 -3.28
CA THR A 288 -14.22 4.94 -2.26
C THR A 288 -14.68 6.39 -2.34
N VAL A 289 -14.80 7.04 -1.20
CA VAL A 289 -14.89 8.50 -1.08
C VAL A 289 -13.96 8.94 0.03
N MET A 290 -13.21 10.01 -0.22
CA MET A 290 -12.29 10.61 0.74
C MET A 290 -12.57 12.09 0.87
N TYR A 291 -12.43 12.57 2.10
CA TYR A 291 -12.19 13.97 2.40
C TYR A 291 -10.98 14.08 3.30
N ALA A 292 -10.11 15.04 3.04
CA ALA A 292 -8.98 15.33 3.91
C ALA A 292 -8.64 16.81 3.93
N GLN A 293 -7.99 17.19 5.03
CA GLN A 293 -7.42 18.51 5.21
C GLN A 293 -6.06 18.38 5.91
N ALA A 294 -5.12 19.23 5.53
CA ALA A 294 -3.88 19.46 6.23
C ALA A 294 -3.65 20.98 6.32
N SER A 295 -3.23 21.46 7.48
CA SER A 295 -2.90 22.86 7.73
C SER A 295 -1.42 23.03 8.02
N ASP A 296 -0.93 24.25 7.81
CA ASP A 296 0.44 24.65 8.16
C ASP A 296 1.54 23.72 7.60
N THR A 297 1.30 23.16 6.41
CA THR A 297 2.31 22.38 5.67
C THR A 297 3.33 23.30 5.01
N ASP A 298 4.45 22.74 4.54
CA ASP A 298 5.44 23.46 3.70
C ASP A 298 4.83 24.12 2.43
N SER A 299 3.64 23.66 2.03
CA SER A 299 2.89 24.10 0.85
C SER A 299 1.64 24.92 1.22
N GLY A 300 1.43 25.24 2.51
CA GLY A 300 0.24 25.90 3.02
C GLY A 300 -0.88 24.94 3.43
N ASP A 301 -2.12 25.44 3.48
CA ASP A 301 -3.29 24.61 3.80
C ASP A 301 -3.72 23.84 2.55
N ILE A 302 -3.95 22.54 2.69
CA ILE A 302 -4.36 21.65 1.61
C ILE A 302 -5.70 21.02 1.97
N THR A 303 -6.65 21.08 1.06
CA THR A 303 -7.92 20.35 1.15
C THR A 303 -8.02 19.39 -0.02
N ALA A 304 -8.35 18.13 0.21
CA ALA A 304 -8.43 17.11 -0.83
C ALA A 304 -9.73 16.31 -0.76
N TYR A 305 -10.34 16.07 -1.92
CA TYR A 305 -11.53 15.25 -2.06
C TYR A 305 -11.37 14.30 -3.23
N ASN A 306 -11.78 13.05 -3.07
CA ASN A 306 -12.02 12.19 -4.22
C ASN A 306 -13.21 11.25 -4.02
N ALA A 307 -13.75 10.79 -5.13
CA ALA A 307 -14.73 9.72 -5.18
C ALA A 307 -14.45 8.85 -6.39
N VAL A 308 -14.44 7.52 -6.19
CA VAL A 308 -14.33 6.54 -7.28
C VAL A 308 -15.39 5.47 -7.07
N VAL A 309 -16.08 5.10 -8.15
CA VAL A 309 -17.03 3.99 -8.17
C VAL A 309 -16.70 3.06 -9.34
N ARG A 310 -16.70 1.76 -9.06
CA ARG A 310 -16.35 0.69 -10.01
C ARG A 310 -17.42 -0.40 -10.02
N PRO A 311 -18.53 -0.23 -10.76
CA PRO A 311 -19.49 -1.31 -10.96
C PRO A 311 -18.98 -2.33 -11.98
N MET A 312 -19.27 -3.59 -11.72
CA MET A 312 -18.87 -4.74 -12.53
C MET A 312 -20.10 -5.62 -12.80
N TYR A 313 -20.37 -5.89 -14.07
CA TYR A 313 -21.40 -6.82 -14.51
C TYR A 313 -20.79 -8.17 -14.91
N LYS A 314 -21.29 -9.24 -14.30
CA LYS A 314 -20.88 -10.63 -14.54
C LYS A 314 -21.75 -11.22 -15.65
N TRP A 315 -21.15 -11.55 -16.79
CA TRP A 315 -21.84 -12.26 -17.88
C TRP A 315 -21.89 -13.76 -17.60
N ASP A 316 -20.77 -14.30 -17.13
CA ASP A 316 -20.60 -15.68 -16.69
C ASP A 316 -19.43 -15.77 -15.69
N ASP A 317 -18.96 -16.98 -15.38
CA ASP A 317 -17.90 -17.24 -14.41
C ASP A 317 -16.50 -16.72 -14.83
N HIS A 318 -16.34 -16.37 -16.10
CA HIS A 318 -15.05 -16.02 -16.69
C HIS A 318 -15.08 -14.72 -17.50
N MET A 319 -16.23 -14.07 -17.66
CA MET A 319 -16.39 -12.86 -18.47
C MET A 319 -17.21 -11.80 -17.74
N LYS A 320 -16.71 -10.57 -17.75
CA LYS A 320 -17.34 -9.41 -17.09
C LYS A 320 -17.07 -8.10 -17.83
N THR A 321 -17.99 -7.16 -17.69
CA THR A 321 -17.77 -5.77 -18.10
C THR A 321 -17.62 -4.92 -16.84
N ILE A 322 -16.54 -4.14 -16.78
CA ILE A 322 -16.20 -3.29 -15.64
C ILE A 322 -16.31 -1.84 -16.11
N PHE A 323 -16.97 -1.00 -15.33
CA PHE A 323 -16.95 0.44 -15.52
C PHE A 323 -16.22 1.06 -14.33
N GLU A 324 -15.56 2.18 -14.53
CA GLU A 324 -15.00 3.00 -13.44
C GLU A 324 -15.24 4.47 -13.75
N ALA A 325 -15.72 5.20 -12.76
CA ALA A 325 -15.80 6.66 -12.78
C ALA A 325 -15.11 7.21 -11.54
N GLY A 326 -14.22 8.18 -11.73
CA GLY A 326 -13.52 8.84 -10.66
C GLY A 326 -13.49 10.35 -10.85
N TYR A 327 -13.53 11.09 -9.74
CA TYR A 327 -13.40 12.54 -9.68
C TYR A 327 -12.58 12.94 -8.46
N PHE A 328 -11.77 13.97 -8.60
CA PHE A 328 -11.09 14.61 -7.48
C PHE A 328 -11.13 16.13 -7.62
N ALA A 329 -11.00 16.80 -6.47
CA ALA A 329 -10.79 18.23 -6.39
C ALA A 329 -9.92 18.50 -5.16
N ASP A 330 -8.77 19.11 -5.38
CA ASP A 330 -7.86 19.52 -4.33
C ASP A 330 -7.62 21.03 -4.42
N GLU A 331 -7.53 21.68 -3.26
CA GLU A 331 -7.29 23.11 -3.11
C GLU A 331 -6.05 23.30 -2.22
N THR A 332 -5.10 24.13 -2.66
CA THR A 332 -3.94 24.54 -1.87
C THR A 332 -3.96 26.05 -1.65
N LYS A 333 -3.89 26.47 -0.39
CA LYS A 333 -3.87 27.88 0.02
C LYS A 333 -2.53 28.21 0.67
N GLN A 334 -1.74 29.04 -0.03
CA GLN A 334 -0.42 29.45 0.44
C GLN A 334 -0.24 30.96 0.29
N SER A 335 0.12 31.64 1.38
CA SER A 335 0.43 33.09 1.38
C SER A 335 -0.63 33.97 0.69
N GLY A 336 -1.91 33.64 0.87
CA GLY A 336 -3.04 34.38 0.27
C GLY A 336 -3.33 34.06 -1.20
N THR A 337 -2.62 33.10 -1.80
CA THR A 337 -2.91 32.55 -3.13
C THR A 337 -3.61 31.20 -2.97
N THR A 338 -4.63 30.96 -3.80
CA THR A 338 -5.34 29.67 -3.86
C THR A 338 -5.08 29.05 -5.22
N THR A 339 -4.67 27.78 -5.22
CA THR A 339 -4.46 26.96 -6.42
C THR A 339 -5.40 25.77 -6.34
N ASP A 340 -6.25 25.64 -7.34
CA ASP A 340 -7.19 24.53 -7.48
C ASP A 340 -6.63 23.51 -8.49
N THR A 341 -6.84 22.23 -8.21
CA THR A 341 -6.62 21.14 -9.16
C THR A 341 -7.83 20.22 -9.11
N SER A 342 -8.43 19.92 -10.25
CA SER A 342 -9.55 19.00 -10.28
C SER A 342 -9.61 18.26 -11.60
N GLY A 343 -10.12 17.04 -11.55
CA GLY A 343 -10.08 16.17 -12.71
C GLY A 343 -10.98 14.95 -12.55
N SER A 344 -11.23 14.28 -13.66
CA SER A 344 -12.07 13.09 -13.71
C SER A 344 -11.62 12.08 -14.74
N LYS A 345 -12.09 10.85 -14.55
CA LYS A 345 -11.84 9.73 -15.44
C LYS A 345 -13.09 8.88 -15.60
N LEU A 346 -13.32 8.43 -16.83
CA LEU A 346 -14.31 7.40 -17.16
C LEU A 346 -13.62 6.25 -17.87
N THR A 347 -13.81 5.02 -17.40
CA THR A 347 -13.26 3.82 -18.04
C THR A 347 -14.34 2.77 -18.24
N ILE A 348 -14.30 2.11 -19.39
CA ILE A 348 -15.01 0.85 -19.65
C ILE A 348 -13.99 -0.22 -20.01
N ALA A 349 -14.15 -1.41 -19.45
CA ALA A 349 -13.31 -2.55 -19.73
C ALA A 349 -14.14 -3.82 -19.94
N GLN A 350 -13.78 -4.59 -20.95
CA GLN A 350 -14.20 -5.99 -21.08
C GLN A 350 -13.08 -6.87 -20.54
N ALA A 351 -13.40 -7.74 -19.59
CA ALA A 351 -12.40 -8.53 -18.89
C ALA A 351 -12.75 -10.02 -18.80
N TRP A 352 -11.70 -10.84 -18.75
CA TRP A 352 -11.76 -12.27 -18.55
C TRP A 352 -10.92 -12.68 -17.34
N SER A 353 -11.50 -13.40 -16.39
CA SER A 353 -10.85 -13.73 -15.12
C SER A 353 -11.05 -15.18 -14.68
N ALA A 354 -10.16 -15.65 -13.81
CA ALA A 354 -10.30 -16.93 -13.12
C ALA A 354 -11.34 -16.84 -11.98
N GLY A 355 -12.62 -16.71 -12.35
CA GLY A 355 -13.75 -16.55 -11.43
C GLY A 355 -14.49 -15.23 -11.66
N SER A 356 -15.74 -15.15 -11.19
CA SER A 356 -16.64 -14.02 -11.43
C SER A 356 -16.63 -12.93 -10.35
N SER A 357 -15.89 -13.13 -9.26
CA SER A 357 -15.79 -12.15 -8.17
C SER A 357 -15.00 -10.90 -8.58
N PHE A 358 -15.29 -9.77 -7.93
CA PHE A 358 -14.56 -8.50 -8.03
C PHE A 358 -13.06 -8.70 -7.79
N TRP A 359 -12.75 -9.60 -6.85
CA TRP A 359 -11.41 -9.95 -6.41
C TRP A 359 -10.80 -11.13 -7.19
N ALA A 360 -11.50 -11.68 -8.19
CA ALA A 360 -10.97 -12.79 -8.96
C ALA A 360 -9.79 -12.33 -9.82
N ARG A 361 -8.66 -13.02 -9.67
CA ARG A 361 -7.44 -12.88 -10.48
C ARG A 361 -6.87 -14.28 -10.78
N PRO A 362 -6.08 -14.46 -11.86
CA PRO A 362 -5.68 -13.46 -12.85
C PRO A 362 -6.84 -12.92 -13.68
N GLU A 363 -6.66 -11.73 -14.24
CA GLU A 363 -7.59 -11.04 -15.13
C GLU A 363 -6.84 -10.47 -16.35
N ILE A 364 -7.42 -10.64 -17.54
CA ILE A 364 -7.01 -9.93 -18.76
C ILE A 364 -8.14 -8.99 -19.14
N ARG A 365 -7.82 -7.73 -19.43
CA ARG A 365 -8.80 -6.70 -19.79
C ARG A 365 -8.41 -5.95 -21.05
N VAL A 366 -9.41 -5.62 -21.85
CA VAL A 366 -9.36 -4.63 -22.93
C VAL A 366 -10.20 -3.43 -22.49
N TYR A 367 -9.66 -2.23 -22.55
CA TYR A 367 -10.32 -1.05 -22.00
C TYR A 367 -10.22 0.18 -22.89
N GLY A 368 -11.09 1.15 -22.63
CA GLY A 368 -10.97 2.54 -23.05
C GLY A 368 -11.21 3.46 -21.86
N SER A 369 -10.33 4.45 -21.68
CA SER A 369 -10.34 5.45 -20.61
C SER A 369 -10.38 6.85 -21.22
N TYR A 370 -11.25 7.71 -20.70
CA TYR A 370 -11.32 9.13 -21.03
C TYR A 370 -10.97 9.94 -19.79
N PHE A 371 -9.95 10.79 -19.91
CA PHE A 371 -9.42 11.65 -18.86
C PHE A 371 -9.82 13.09 -19.14
N MET A 372 -10.11 13.84 -18.07
CA MET A 372 -10.46 15.25 -18.11
C MET A 372 -9.78 15.95 -16.95
N ASP A 373 -8.98 16.96 -17.26
CA ASP A 373 -8.50 17.98 -16.32
C ASP A 373 -9.45 19.18 -16.42
N HIS A 374 -9.90 19.71 -15.29
CA HIS A 374 -10.87 20.81 -15.27
C HIS A 374 -10.24 22.16 -14.93
N GLU A 375 -8.96 22.19 -14.53
CA GLU A 375 -8.27 23.41 -14.08
C GLU A 375 -7.04 23.75 -14.96
N ALA A 376 -6.50 22.78 -15.69
CA ALA A 376 -5.29 22.93 -16.50
C ALA A 376 -5.36 22.16 -17.83
N ASP A 377 -4.39 22.44 -18.71
CA ASP A 377 -4.11 21.63 -19.88
C ASP A 377 -3.03 20.62 -19.49
N SER A 378 -3.44 19.41 -19.05
CA SER A 378 -2.51 18.36 -18.60
C SER A 378 -2.07 17.39 -19.71
N PHE A 379 -2.72 17.46 -20.88
CA PHE A 379 -2.52 16.53 -21.99
C PHE A 379 -1.93 17.23 -23.22
N ALA A 380 -1.42 16.44 -24.16
CA ALA A 380 -0.80 16.88 -25.41
C ALA A 380 0.34 17.91 -25.21
N ASN A 381 1.21 17.68 -24.22
CA ASN A 381 2.24 18.65 -23.76
C ASN A 381 1.67 20.00 -23.31
N GLY A 382 0.49 19.98 -22.71
CA GLY A 382 -0.16 21.14 -22.12
C GLY A 382 -0.94 21.99 -23.11
N THR A 383 -1.55 21.36 -24.11
CA THR A 383 -2.47 22.04 -25.05
C THR A 383 -3.91 21.57 -24.91
N ASP A 384 -4.12 20.42 -24.27
CA ASP A 384 -5.42 19.75 -24.22
C ASP A 384 -5.77 19.44 -22.76
N ASP A 385 -7.05 19.64 -22.43
CA ASP A 385 -7.66 19.38 -21.12
C ASP A 385 -8.26 17.96 -21.04
N THR A 386 -8.31 17.23 -22.16
CA THR A 386 -8.85 15.87 -22.22
C THR A 386 -8.00 14.95 -23.08
N GLU A 387 -8.01 13.65 -22.75
CA GLU A 387 -7.32 12.62 -23.53
C GLU A 387 -8.09 11.29 -23.47
N PHE A 388 -7.97 10.47 -24.51
CA PHE A 388 -8.57 9.15 -24.59
C PHE A 388 -7.50 8.07 -24.83
N SER A 389 -7.44 7.10 -23.94
CA SER A 389 -6.55 5.94 -24.08
C SER A 389 -7.34 4.65 -24.26
N VAL A 390 -6.82 3.74 -25.09
CA VAL A 390 -7.28 2.34 -25.17
C VAL A 390 -6.11 1.40 -24.94
N GLY A 391 -6.39 0.23 -24.39
CA GLY A 391 -5.32 -0.73 -24.14
C GLY A 391 -5.77 -2.11 -23.75
N ILE A 392 -4.76 -2.96 -23.53
CA ILE A 392 -4.89 -4.34 -23.06
C ILE A 392 -3.95 -4.50 -21.88
N GLN A 393 -4.42 -5.08 -20.79
CA GLN A 393 -3.63 -5.27 -19.57
C GLN A 393 -3.96 -6.60 -18.91
N MET A 394 -2.95 -7.20 -18.30
CA MET A 394 -3.12 -8.29 -17.33
C MET A 394 -2.90 -7.78 -15.91
N GLU A 395 -3.60 -8.37 -14.95
CA GLU A 395 -3.33 -8.24 -13.54
C GLU A 395 -3.48 -9.60 -12.87
N ALA A 396 -2.57 -9.93 -11.96
CA ALA A 396 -2.59 -11.19 -11.21
C ALA A 396 -2.06 -10.98 -9.79
N TRP A 397 -2.65 -11.71 -8.85
CA TRP A 397 -2.04 -12.06 -7.57
C TRP A 397 -2.28 -13.55 -7.35
N TRP A 398 -1.36 -14.21 -6.67
CA TRP A 398 -1.39 -15.66 -6.45
C TRP A 398 -0.78 -16.04 -5.10
#